data_AF-A0A182AK41-F1
#
_entry.id   AF-A0A182AK41-F1
#
_cell.length_a   1.000
_cell.length_b   1.000
_cell.length_c   1.000
_cell.angle_alpha   90.00
_cell.angle_beta   90.00
_cell.angle_gamma   90.00
#
_symmetry.space_group_name_H-M   'P 1'
#
loop_
_entity.id
_entity.type
_entity.pdbx_description
1 polymer ?
#
loop_
_entity_poly.entity_id
_entity_poly.type
_entity_poly.pdbx_seq_one_letter_code
_entity_poly.pdbx_strand_id
1 'polypeptide(L)'
;MSDAPQARAAEPDPQAAAPQPDAVSESGTPTSRGWVVAFITTFTTVFLAELGDKTQLAALLLSAQSGRPLVVFLGASLALICSSLVGVLLGRWLARVMPAQQLERLAGGLMVALGLWLGRQAVLNLAPMQGLNPPA
;
A
#
# COMPACT_ATOMS: atom_id res chain seq x y z
N MET A 1 -17.48 -7.75 -72.23
CA MET A 1 -16.67 -8.98 -72.10
C MET A 1 -15.30 -8.63 -72.68
N SER A 2 -14.22 -8.42 -71.93
CA SER A 2 -13.89 -8.64 -70.52
C SER A 2 -12.78 -7.63 -70.15
N ASP A 3 -12.91 -7.04 -68.96
CA ASP A 3 -11.86 -6.71 -68.00
C ASP A 3 -10.53 -6.08 -68.47
N ALA A 4 -10.39 -4.78 -68.20
CA ALA A 4 -9.09 -4.20 -67.84
C ALA A 4 -9.15 -3.82 -66.34
N PRO A 5 -8.28 -4.39 -65.48
CA PRO A 5 -8.29 -4.12 -64.05
C PRO A 5 -7.85 -2.68 -63.76
N GLN A 6 -8.74 -1.90 -63.15
CA GLN A 6 -8.40 -0.59 -62.60
C GLN A 6 -7.38 -0.80 -61.47
N ALA A 7 -6.14 -0.39 -61.71
CA ALA A 7 -5.11 -0.30 -60.68
C ALA A 7 -5.54 0.74 -59.64
N ARG A 8 -6.21 0.26 -58.60
CA ARG A 8 -6.53 1.03 -57.40
C ARG A 8 -5.19 1.42 -56.76
N ALA A 9 -4.76 2.65 -56.98
CA ALA A 9 -3.67 3.26 -56.24
C ALA A 9 -3.96 3.06 -54.76
N ALA A 10 -3.13 2.28 -54.08
CA ALA A 10 -3.20 2.07 -52.65
C ALA A 10 -2.98 3.43 -51.99
N GLU A 11 -4.05 4.01 -51.43
CA GLU A 11 -3.90 5.11 -50.48
C GLU A 11 -3.02 4.62 -49.33
N PRO A 12 -1.92 5.32 -49.00
CA PRO A 12 -1.14 4.99 -47.83
C PRO A 12 -2.00 5.30 -46.60
N ASP A 13 -2.34 4.25 -45.85
CA ASP A 13 -3.08 4.34 -44.60
C ASP A 13 -2.41 5.36 -43.64
N PRO A 14 -3.09 6.47 -43.28
CA PRO A 14 -2.55 7.47 -42.37
C PRO A 14 -2.23 6.95 -40.96
N GLN A 15 -2.63 5.72 -40.63
CA GLN A 15 -2.43 5.13 -39.30
C GLN A 15 -1.12 4.32 -39.15
N ALA A 16 -0.29 4.22 -40.20
CA ALA A 16 0.95 3.44 -40.14
C ALA A 16 2.10 4.06 -39.32
N ALA A 17 1.89 5.20 -38.64
CA ALA A 17 2.98 5.91 -37.94
C ALA A 17 2.56 6.57 -36.62
N ALA A 18 1.63 6.00 -35.86
CA ALA A 18 1.52 6.33 -34.44
C ALA A 18 2.42 5.40 -33.63
N PRO A 19 3.42 5.90 -32.89
CA PRO A 19 4.09 5.10 -31.87
C PRO A 19 3.03 4.72 -30.83
N GLN A 20 2.65 3.44 -30.77
CA GLN A 20 1.81 2.93 -29.69
C GLN A 20 2.59 3.08 -28.39
N PRO A 21 2.16 3.93 -27.44
CA PRO A 21 2.58 3.74 -26.07
C PRO A 21 1.85 2.49 -25.57
N ASP A 22 2.39 1.84 -24.53
CA ASP A 22 1.66 0.79 -23.79
C ASP A 22 1.81 -0.64 -24.34
N ALA A 23 3.05 -1.09 -24.44
CA ALA A 23 3.36 -2.50 -24.20
C ALA A 23 4.41 -2.59 -23.09
N VAL A 24 4.00 -2.30 -21.85
CA VAL A 24 4.70 -2.89 -20.70
C VAL A 24 4.31 -4.38 -20.69
N SER A 25 4.99 -5.15 -21.52
CA SER A 25 4.89 -6.60 -21.54
C SER A 25 5.50 -7.16 -20.25
N GLU A 26 4.75 -7.14 -19.16
CA GLU A 26 5.06 -7.93 -17.96
C GLU A 26 4.62 -9.38 -18.15
N SER A 27 5.18 -10.03 -19.18
CA SER A 27 5.06 -11.47 -19.39
C SER A 27 6.46 -12.06 -19.45
N GLY A 28 7.13 -12.08 -18.31
CA GLY A 28 8.37 -12.81 -18.13
C GLY A 28 8.23 -13.74 -16.93
N THR A 29 8.46 -15.03 -17.13
CA THR A 29 8.81 -15.95 -16.04
C THR A 29 9.75 -15.21 -15.09
N PRO A 30 9.47 -15.17 -13.78
CA PRO A 30 10.26 -14.36 -12.89
C PRO A 30 11.72 -14.80 -12.98
N THR A 31 12.53 -13.94 -13.59
CA THR A 31 13.99 -14.09 -13.51
C THR A 31 14.35 -13.96 -12.03
N SER A 32 15.43 -14.62 -11.58
CA SER A 32 15.92 -14.47 -10.19
C SER A 32 16.08 -12.99 -9.78
N ARG A 33 16.39 -12.13 -10.74
CA ARG A 33 16.45 -10.67 -10.59
C ARG A 33 15.09 -10.04 -10.23
N GLY A 34 13.99 -10.53 -10.82
CA GLY A 34 12.64 -10.05 -10.53
C GLY A 34 12.19 -10.30 -9.08
N TRP A 35 12.54 -11.46 -8.51
CA TRP A 35 12.21 -11.77 -7.10
C TRP A 35 12.99 -10.90 -6.12
N VAL A 36 14.28 -10.68 -6.41
CA VAL A 36 15.11 -9.79 -5.60
C VAL A 36 14.59 -8.36 -5.67
N VAL A 37 14.23 -7.87 -6.86
CA VAL A 37 13.63 -6.54 -7.02
C VAL A 37 12.33 -6.47 -6.22
N ALA A 38 11.38 -7.39 -6.43
CA ALA A 38 10.11 -7.39 -5.69
C ALA A 38 10.32 -7.40 -4.17
N PHE A 39 11.24 -8.23 -3.66
CA PHE A 39 11.58 -8.28 -2.24
C PHE A 39 12.12 -6.93 -1.74
N ILE A 40 13.14 -6.37 -2.40
CA ILE A 40 13.79 -5.12 -1.97
C ILE A 40 12.81 -3.95 -2.05
N THR A 41 12.02 -3.85 -3.12
CA THR A 41 11.05 -2.75 -3.27
C THR A 41 9.97 -2.84 -2.20
N THR A 42 9.34 -4.00 -2.02
CA THR A 42 8.31 -4.18 -0.99
C THR A 42 8.88 -4.00 0.40
N PHE A 43 10.05 -4.57 0.71
CA PHE A 43 10.71 -4.39 2.01
C PHE A 43 10.99 -2.91 2.28
N THR A 44 11.60 -2.20 1.33
CA THR A 44 11.96 -0.78 1.52
C THR A 44 10.73 0.10 1.67
N THR A 45 9.71 -0.08 0.83
CA THR A 45 8.47 0.69 0.90
C THR A 45 7.74 0.48 2.23
N VAL A 46 7.59 -0.78 2.67
CA VAL A 46 6.93 -1.10 3.93
C VAL A 46 7.77 -0.64 5.12
N PHE A 47 9.09 -0.86 5.08
CA PHE A 47 9.99 -0.44 6.15
C PHE A 47 9.95 1.08 6.37
N LEU A 48 10.01 1.87 5.29
CA LEU A 48 9.90 3.33 5.38
C LEU A 48 8.52 3.78 5.88
N ALA A 49 7.45 3.13 5.42
CA ALA A 49 6.08 3.45 5.84
C ALA A 49 5.84 3.18 7.34
N GLU A 50 6.48 2.16 7.89
CA GLU A 50 6.31 1.71 9.28
C GLU A 50 7.39 2.26 10.24
N LEU A 51 8.42 2.95 9.73
CA LEU A 51 9.55 3.41 10.55
C LEU A 51 9.09 4.39 11.64
N GLY A 52 9.29 4.01 12.89
CA GLY A 52 8.90 4.84 14.04
C GLY A 52 7.43 4.72 14.43
N ASP A 53 6.72 3.68 13.97
CA ASP A 53 5.37 3.41 14.46
C ASP A 53 5.36 3.12 15.97
N LYS A 54 4.21 3.38 16.60
CA LYS A 54 3.95 3.13 18.03
C LYS A 54 4.20 1.67 18.40
N THR A 55 3.98 0.71 17.50
CA THR A 55 4.29 -0.70 17.75
C THR A 55 5.79 -0.94 17.92
N GLN A 56 6.66 -0.22 17.19
CA GLN A 56 8.11 -0.33 17.34
C GLN A 56 8.59 0.23 18.68
N LEU A 57 8.04 1.38 19.12
CA LEU A 57 8.32 1.93 20.44
C LEU A 57 7.83 1.02 21.56
N ALA A 58 6.65 0.43 21.42
CA ALA A 58 6.12 -0.52 22.40
C ALA A 58 7.03 -1.76 22.51
N ALA A 59 7.48 -2.33 21.38
CA ALA A 59 8.41 -3.45 21.37
C ALA A 59 9.76 -3.09 21.98
N LEU A 60 10.30 -1.91 21.68
CA LEU A 60 11.55 -1.41 22.26
C LEU A 60 11.45 -1.23 23.78
N LEU A 61 10.38 -0.59 24.26
CA LEU A 61 10.14 -0.40 25.69
C LEU A 61 9.94 -1.73 26.42
N LEU A 62 9.20 -2.67 25.82
CA LEU A 62 9.02 -4.00 26.39
C LEU A 62 10.33 -4.80 26.43
N SER A 63 11.17 -4.67 25.41
CA SER A 63 12.52 -5.25 25.38
C SER A 63 13.40 -4.67 26.48
N ALA A 64 13.37 -3.34 26.66
CA ALA A 64 14.11 -2.64 27.70
C ALA A 64 13.65 -3.03 29.12
N GLN A 65 12.34 -3.18 29.34
CA GLN A 65 11.79 -3.55 30.66
C GLN A 65 12.00 -5.03 31.01
N SER A 66 11.87 -5.93 30.04
CA SER A 66 11.92 -7.38 30.29
C SER A 66 13.35 -7.92 30.46
N GLY A 67 14.37 -7.18 30.00
CA GLY A 67 15.77 -7.63 29.97
C GLY A 67 15.99 -8.86 29.08
N ARG A 68 15.00 -9.25 28.26
CA ARG A 68 14.97 -10.49 27.46
C ARG A 68 14.65 -10.17 25.99
N PRO A 69 15.57 -9.52 25.26
CA PRO A 69 15.30 -8.98 23.93
C PRO A 69 14.87 -10.04 22.91
N LEU A 70 15.42 -11.25 22.99
CA LEU A 70 15.06 -12.34 22.07
C LEU A 70 13.61 -12.81 22.24
N VAL A 71 13.11 -12.86 23.48
CA VAL A 71 11.73 -13.30 23.75
C VAL A 71 10.75 -12.25 23.23
N VAL A 72 11.05 -10.96 23.44
CA VAL A 72 10.24 -9.86 22.93
C VAL A 72 10.25 -9.83 21.40
N PHE A 73 11.42 -10.04 20.77
CA PHE A 73 11.52 -10.12 19.32
C PHE A 73 10.64 -11.24 18.74
N LEU A 74 10.71 -12.45 19.31
CA LEU A 74 9.89 -13.58 18.88
C LEU A 74 8.40 -13.33 19.09
N GLY A 75 8.03 -12.77 20.24
CA GLY A 75 6.64 -12.42 20.55
C GLY A 75 6.07 -11.36 19.59
N ALA A 76 6.81 -10.27 19.36
CA ALA A 76 6.42 -9.21 18.44
C ALA A 76 6.35 -9.71 16.99
N SER A 77 7.31 -10.54 16.57
CA SER A 77 7.33 -11.15 15.24
C SER A 77 6.13 -12.08 15.03
N LEU A 78 5.80 -12.91 16.02
CA LEU A 78 4.65 -13.79 15.98
C LEU A 78 3.34 -12.98 15.93
N ALA A 79 3.22 -11.94 16.75
CA ALA A 79 2.07 -11.04 16.73
C ALA A 79 1.88 -10.38 15.36
N LEU A 80 2.97 -9.91 14.73
CA LEU A 80 2.94 -9.31 13.40
C LEU A 80 2.50 -10.30 12.32
N ILE A 81 3.03 -11.53 12.36
CA ILE A 81 2.64 -12.60 11.42
C ILE A 81 1.16 -12.92 11.59
N CYS A 82 0.68 -13.11 12.82
CA CYS A 82 -0.71 -13.40 13.10
C CYS A 82 -1.63 -12.27 12.64
N SER A 83 -1.29 -11.01 12.96
CA SER A 83 -2.04 -9.84 12.52
C SER A 83 -2.11 -9.73 11.00
N SER A 84 -0.97 -9.90 10.32
CA SER A 84 -0.89 -9.88 8.86
C SER A 84 -1.72 -10.99 8.23
N LEU A 85 -1.66 -12.20 8.79
CA LEU A 85 -2.44 -13.34 8.31
C LEU A 85 -3.94 -13.06 8.41
N VAL A 86 -4.42 -12.54 9.54
CA VAL A 86 -5.81 -12.15 9.72
C VAL A 86 -6.21 -11.07 8.72
N GLY A 87 -5.38 -10.04 8.53
CA GLY A 87 -5.60 -8.96 7.57
C GLY A 87 -5.72 -9.47 6.13
N VAL A 88 -4.81 -10.35 5.70
CA VAL A 88 -4.85 -10.97 4.36
C VAL A 88 -6.07 -11.86 4.19
N LEU A 89 -6.43 -12.66 5.19
CA LEU A 89 -7.57 -13.57 5.09
C LEU A 89 -8.89 -12.79 5.01
N LEU A 90 -9.04 -11.75 5.84
CA LEU A 90 -10.19 -10.86 5.83
C LEU A 90 -10.26 -10.07 4.51
N GLY A 91 -9.14 -9.51 4.05
CA GLY A 91 -9.07 -8.80 2.78
C GLY A 91 -9.43 -9.69 1.58
N ARG A 92 -8.93 -10.93 1.55
CA ARG A 92 -9.29 -11.93 0.52
C ARG A 92 -10.76 -12.30 0.57
N TRP A 93 -11.34 -12.44 1.75
CA TRP A 93 -12.76 -12.70 1.91
C TRP A 93 -13.60 -11.52 1.40
N LEU A 94 -13.25 -10.30 1.81
CA LEU A 94 -13.96 -9.09 1.42
C LEU A 94 -13.90 -8.84 -0.09
N ALA A 95 -12.75 -9.10 -0.72
CA ALA A 95 -12.56 -9.00 -2.16
C ALA A 95 -13.40 -10.01 -2.98
N ARG A 96 -13.88 -11.10 -2.37
CA ARG A 96 -14.81 -12.04 -3.04
C ARG A 96 -16.27 -11.60 -2.95
N VAL A 97 -16.62 -10.84 -1.92
CA VAL A 97 -18.00 -10.44 -1.63
C VAL A 97 -18.32 -9.08 -2.25
N MET A 98 -17.34 -8.18 -2.37
CA MET A 98 -17.53 -6.82 -2.85
C MET A 98 -16.79 -6.51 -4.15
N PRO A 99 -17.38 -5.69 -5.06
CA PRO A 99 -16.68 -5.11 -6.19
C PRO A 99 -15.46 -4.29 -5.74
N ALA A 100 -14.32 -4.44 -6.44
CA ALA A 100 -13.07 -3.76 -6.09
C ALA A 100 -13.22 -2.24 -5.92
N GLN A 101 -14.05 -1.60 -6.76
CA GLN A 101 -14.27 -0.16 -6.74
C GLN A 101 -15.03 0.32 -5.49
N GLN A 102 -15.89 -0.52 -4.90
CA GLN A 102 -16.56 -0.20 -3.63
C GLN A 102 -15.59 -0.37 -2.46
N LEU A 103 -14.75 -1.41 -2.50
CA LEU A 103 -13.73 -1.65 -1.49
C LEU A 103 -12.71 -0.52 -1.40
N GLU A 104 -12.24 -0.01 -2.56
CA GLU A 104 -11.31 1.11 -2.63
C GLU A 104 -11.91 2.40 -2.06
N ARG A 105 -13.16 2.74 -2.44
CA ARG A 105 -13.87 3.91 -1.90
C ARG A 105 -14.10 3.79 -0.39
N LEU A 106 -14.44 2.60 0.09
CA LEU A 106 -14.64 2.33 1.51
C LEU A 106 -13.32 2.50 2.29
N ALA A 107 -12.23 1.91 1.81
CA ALA A 107 -10.92 2.03 2.42
C ALA A 107 -10.43 3.49 2.48
N GLY A 108 -10.54 4.22 1.37
CA GLY A 108 -10.20 5.64 1.32
C GLY A 108 -11.09 6.49 2.24
N GLY A 109 -12.40 6.24 2.24
CA GLY A 109 -13.34 6.93 3.12
C GLY A 109 -13.05 6.69 4.61
N LEU A 110 -12.73 5.44 4.98
CA LEU A 110 -12.33 5.08 6.33
C LEU A 110 -11.02 5.77 6.73
N MET A 111 -10.05 5.82 5.83
CA MET A 111 -8.75 6.47 6.05
C MET A 111 -8.91 7.97 6.31
N VAL A 112 -9.71 8.67 5.50
CA VAL A 112 -10.03 10.09 5.70
C VAL A 112 -10.77 10.31 7.01
N ALA A 113 -11.77 9.50 7.31
CA ALA A 113 -12.55 9.60 8.55
C ALA A 113 -11.67 9.40 9.79
N LEU A 114 -10.81 8.39 9.80
CA LEU A 114 -9.84 8.14 10.88
C LEU A 114 -8.84 9.29 10.99
N GLY A 115 -8.32 9.79 9.88
CA GLY A 115 -7.42 10.95 9.85
C GLY A 115 -8.05 12.20 10.48
N LEU A 116 -9.29 12.54 10.11
CA LEU A 116 -10.04 13.65 10.69
C LEU A 116 -10.30 13.42 12.19
N TRP A 117 -10.67 12.20 12.58
CA TRP A 117 -10.91 11.85 13.97
C TRP A 117 -9.65 12.04 14.81
N LEU A 118 -8.52 11.46 14.38
CA LEU A 118 -7.24 11.55 15.09
C LEU A 118 -6.76 13.01 15.14
N GLY A 119 -6.89 13.75 14.04
CA GLY A 119 -6.57 15.18 13.99
C GLY A 119 -7.41 15.99 14.98
N ARG A 120 -8.73 15.75 15.03
CA ARG A 120 -9.62 16.38 16.02
C ARG A 120 -9.23 16.03 17.44
N GLN A 121 -8.94 14.75 17.73
CA GLN A 121 -8.49 14.32 19.05
C GLN A 121 -7.17 14.98 19.44
N ALA A 122 -6.21 15.08 18.52
CA ALA A 122 -4.95 15.76 18.76
C ALA A 122 -5.18 17.24 19.12
N VAL A 123 -6.00 17.96 18.35
CA VAL A 123 -6.32 19.37 18.62
C VAL A 123 -7.03 19.56 19.98
N LEU A 124 -8.03 18.73 20.27
CA LEU A 124 -8.77 18.79 21.54
C LEU A 124 -7.90 18.43 22.75
N ASN A 125 -6.96 17.49 22.61
CA ASN A 125 -6.03 17.10 23.69
C ASN A 125 -4.88 18.09 23.87
N LEU A 126 -4.60 18.95 22.90
CA LEU A 126 -3.59 20.03 23.00
C LEU A 126 -4.16 21.32 23.60
N ALA A 127 -5.48 21.53 23.47
CA ALA A 127 -6.19 22.67 24.06
C ALA A 127 -6.19 22.80 25.61
N PRO A 128 -6.06 21.74 26.45
CA PRO A 128 -6.18 21.88 27.91
C PRO A 128 -4.96 22.51 28.60
N MET A 129 -3.84 22.75 27.91
CA MET A 129 -2.61 23.27 28.54
C MET A 129 -2.57 24.80 28.67
N GLN A 130 -3.65 25.52 28.31
CA GLN A 130 -3.75 26.97 28.51
C GLN A 130 -4.33 27.37 29.89
N GLY A 131 -4.58 26.40 30.76
CA GLY A 131 -5.11 26.61 32.12
C GLY A 131 -4.05 26.66 33.24
N LEU A 132 -2.79 27.02 32.95
CA LEU A 132 -1.88 27.44 34.02
C LEU A 132 -2.36 28.79 34.55
N ASN A 133 -3.13 28.74 35.63
CA ASN A 133 -3.41 29.87 36.51
C ASN A 133 -2.26 29.99 37.54
N PRO A 134 -1.28 30.89 37.37
CA PRO A 134 -0.54 31.46 38.50
C PRO A 134 -1.15 32.82 38.88
N PRO A 135 -0.95 33.36 40.09
CA PRO A 135 -0.70 32.78 41.42
C PRO A 135 -1.76 33.22 42.45
N ALA A 136 -1.78 32.59 43.63
CA ALA A 136 -2.15 33.23 44.89
C ALA A 136 -1.23 32.69 45.99
#